data_AF-K1ZGS2-F1
#
_entry.id   AF-K1ZGS2-F1
#
_cell.length_a   1.000
_cell.length_b   1.000
_cell.length_c   1.000
_cell.angle_alpha   90.00
_cell.angle_beta   90.00
_cell.angle_gamma   90.00
#
_symmetry.space_group_name_H-M   'P 1'
#
loop_
_entity.id
_entity.type
_entity.pdbx_description
1 polymer ?
#
loop_
_entity_poly.entity_id
_entity_poly.type
_entity_poly.pdbx_seq_one_letter_code
_entity_poly.pdbx_strand_id
1 'polypeptide(L)' 'MLKIAESDFSELDIKPLSGCGNMYRCGVGKVRIIFEKLDGENIVHDIGFRGGIYNR' A
#
# COMPACT_ATOMS: atom_id res chain seq x y z
N MET A 1 -12.89 -16.73 -4.09
CA MET A 1 -13.20 -15.90 -2.91
C MET A 1 -12.10 -14.85 -2.76
N LEU A 2 -12.44 -13.63 -2.33
CA LEU A 2 -11.47 -12.53 -2.14
C LEU A 2 -10.80 -12.67 -0.76
N LYS A 3 -9.48 -12.92 -0.73
CA LYS A 3 -8.65 -13.17 0.47
C LYS A 3 -8.76 -12.12 1.59
N ILE A 4 -9.17 -10.89 1.26
CA ILE A 4 -9.30 -9.78 2.20
C ILE A 4 -10.33 -10.07 3.32
N ALA A 5 -11.38 -10.84 3.03
CA ALA A 5 -12.41 -11.17 4.03
C ALA A 5 -11.91 -12.10 5.15
N GLU A 6 -10.83 -12.84 4.90
CA GLU A 6 -10.23 -13.78 5.87
C GLU A 6 -9.15 -13.11 6.73
N SER A 7 -8.91 -11.80 6.55
CA SER A 7 -7.79 -11.09 7.19
C SER A 7 -6.42 -11.73 6.90
N ASP A 8 -6.31 -12.47 5.79
CA ASP A 8 -5.05 -13.03 5.33
C ASP A 8 -4.24 -11.95 4.60
N PHE A 9 -3.26 -11.41 5.31
CA PHE A 9 -2.35 -10.37 4.81
C PHE A 9 -0.98 -10.93 4.38
N SER A 10 -0.82 -12.26 4.32
CA SER A 10 0.46 -12.92 4.06
C SER A 10 1.07 -12.57 2.68
N GLU A 11 0.25 -12.13 1.73
CA GLU A 11 0.67 -11.78 0.36
C GLU A 11 0.73 -10.26 0.09
N LEU A 12 0.62 -9.41 1.11
CA LEU A 12 0.75 -7.96 0.90
C LEU A 12 2.22 -7.59 0.59
N ASP A 13 2.48 -7.18 -0.66
CA ASP A 13 3.79 -6.66 -1.09
C ASP A 13 4.01 -5.23 -0.55
N ILE A 14 4.37 -5.13 0.72
CA ILE A 14 4.65 -3.86 1.41
C ILE A 14 6.12 -3.50 1.25
N LYS A 15 6.39 -2.32 0.67
CA LYS A 15 7.74 -1.79 0.49
C LYS A 15 7.81 -0.31 0.87
N PRO A 16 8.90 0.16 1.51
CA PRO A 16 9.10 1.58 1.74
C PRO A 16 9.23 2.33 0.40
N LEU A 17 8.78 3.58 0.37
CA LEU A 17 9.05 4.49 -0.74
C LEU A 17 10.42 5.13 -0.52
N SER A 18 11.33 4.96 -1.48
CA SER A 18 12.70 5.48 -1.39
C SER A 18 12.70 7.00 -1.22
N GLY A 19 13.43 7.49 -0.21
CA GLY A 19 13.55 8.92 0.07
C GLY A 19 12.35 9.54 0.78
N CYS A 20 11.30 8.75 1.07
CA CYS A 20 10.09 9.23 1.74
C CYS A 20 9.91 8.49 3.07
N GLY A 21 10.49 9.02 4.15
CA GLY A 21 10.57 8.45 5.51
C GLY A 21 9.58 7.33 5.86
N ASN A 22 8.48 7.68 6.53
CA ASN A 22 7.46 6.72 6.99
C ASN A 22 6.47 6.29 5.91
N MET A 23 6.80 6.50 4.62
CA MET A 23 5.90 6.22 3.51
C MET A 23 6.15 4.83 2.93
N TYR A 24 5.06 4.11 2.73
CA TYR A 24 5.06 2.76 2.23
C TYR A 24 4.08 2.60 1.07
N ARG A 25 4.29 1.54 0.32
CA ARG A 25 3.41 1.09 -0.74
C ARG A 25 3.05 -0.36 -0.51
N CYS A 26 1.76 -0.65 -0.48
CA CYS A 26 1.25 -2.01 -0.54
C CYS A 26 0.83 -2.35 -1.98
N GLY A 27 1.36 -3.45 -2.52
CA GLY A 27 0.97 -4.00 -3.81
C GLY A 27 -0.02 -5.15 -3.67
N VAL A 28 -1.19 -5.01 -4.30
CA VAL A 28 -2.18 -6.09 -4.42
C VAL A 28 -2.52 -6.26 -5.91
N GLY A 29 -1.85 -7.21 -6.55
CA GLY A 29 -1.93 -7.38 -8.02
C GLY A 29 -1.56 -6.10 -8.77
N LYS A 30 -2.53 -5.52 -9.49
CA LYS A 30 -2.36 -4.26 -10.25
C LYS A 30 -2.63 -3.00 -9.43
N VAL A 31 -3.19 -3.12 -8.23
CA VAL A 31 -3.49 -1.97 -7.35
C VAL A 31 -2.29 -1.65 -6.48
N ARG A 32 -2.12 -0.36 -6.19
CA ARG A 32 -1.15 0.20 -5.26
C ARG A 32 -1.89 1.05 -4.26
N ILE A 33 -1.55 0.86 -2.99
CA ILE A 33 -2.01 1.68 -1.87
C ILE A 33 -0.77 2.41 -1.36
N ILE A 34 -0.77 3.73 -1.41
CA ILE A 34 0.26 4.56 -0.76
C ILE A 34 -0.27 4.90 0.63
N PHE A 35 0.54 4.62 1.64
CA PHE A 35 0.16 4.88 3.01
C PHE A 35 1.37 5.27 3.84
N GLU A 36 1.11 6.04 4.88
CA GLU A 36 2.09 6.38 5.91
C GLU A 36 1.89 5.45 7.12
N LYS A 37 2.99 4.96 7.68
CA LYS A 37 2.99 4.22 8.93
C LYS A 37 3.28 5.16 10.10
N LEU A 38 2.36 5.22 11.05
CA LEU A 38 2.54 5.90 12.33
C LEU A 38 2.49 4.86 13.46
N ASP A 39 2.86 5.26 14.67
CA ASP A 39 2.76 4.40 15.85
C ASP A 39 1.27 4.14 16.17
N GLY A 40 0.81 2.94 15.82
CA GLY A 40 -0.55 2.47 16.11
C GLY A 40 -1.57 2.66 14.99
N GLU A 41 -1.23 3.37 13.91
CA GLU A 41 -2.15 3.60 12.79
C GLU A 41 -1.45 3.66 11.42
N ASN A 42 -2.24 3.43 10.36
CA ASN A 42 -1.80 3.62 8.98
C ASN A 42 -2.70 4.65 8.31
N ILE A 43 -2.13 5.68 7.71
CA ILE A 43 -2.87 6.71 6.97
C ILE A 43 -2.77 6.40 5.49
N VAL A 44 -3.91 6.11 4.84
CA VAL A 44 -3.95 5.89 3.39
C VAL A 44 -4.01 7.24 2.67
N HIS A 45 -3.03 7.50 1.82
CA HIS A 45 -2.90 8.76 1.06
C HIS A 45 -3.45 8.65 -0.36
N ASP A 46 -3.20 7.52 -1.06
CA ASP A 46 -3.75 7.30 -2.40
C ASP A 46 -3.94 5.81 -2.70
N ILE A 47 -4.89 5.51 -3.58
CA ILE A 47 -5.15 4.17 -4.10
C ILE A 47 -5.31 4.28 -5.62
N GLY A 48 -4.50 3.51 -6.34
CA GLY A 48 -4.48 3.58 -7.79
C GLY A 48 -3.89 2.36 -8.45
N PHE A 49 -3.94 2.33 -9.78
CA PHE A 49 -3.32 1.27 -10.56
C PHE A 49 -1.81 1.51 -10.72
N ARG A 50 -1.05 0.42 -10.86
CA ARG A 50 0.39 0.44 -11.13
C ARG A 50 0.69 1.37 -12.33
N GLY A 51 1.65 2.27 -12.15
CA GLY A 51 2.10 3.23 -13.17
C GLY A 51 1.36 4.56 -13.11
N GLY A 52 0.04 4.57 -12.87
CA GLY A 52 -0.73 5.81 -12.76
C GLY A 52 -0.56 6.54 -11.44
N ILE A 53 -0.28 5.81 -10.36
CA ILE A 53 -0.20 6.36 -9.00
C ILE A 53 1.03 7.25 -8.74
N TYR A 54 2.04 7.22 -9.60
CA TYR A 54 3.25 8.05 -9.45
C TYR A 54 3.23 9.31 -10.34
N ASN A 55 2.23 9.45 -11.20
CA ASN A 55 2.16 10.49 -12.23
C ASN A 55 1.03 11.49 -11.99
N ARG A 56 0.60 11.66 -10.73
CA ARG A 56 -0.46 12.60 -10.33
C ARG A 56 0.12 13.82 -9.64
#